data_AF-A0A9X3Y8L9-F1
#
_entry.id   AF-A0A9X3Y8L9-F1
#
_cell.length_a   1.000
_cell.length_b   1.000
_cell.length_c   1.000
_cell.angle_alpha   90.00
_cell.angle_beta   90.00
_cell.angle_gamma   90.00
#
_symmetry.space_group_name_H-M   'P 1'
#
loop_
_entity.id
_entity.type
_entity.pdbx_description
1 polymer ?
#
loop_
_entity_poly.entity_id
_entity_poly.type
_entity_poly.pdbx_seq_one_letter_code
_entity_poly.pdbx_strand_id
1 'polypeptide(L)'
;MRKLILIGSMAFILAGCAQERPLTSYDDAGLCTLKGQALGYGNTEIMPKIQAEFARRSSLSISQDDCDLYVKTGQQDALVRMKTTDNIIQQSNQTQTINAIKAY
;
A
#
# COMPACT_ATOMS: atom_id res chain seq x y z
N MET A 1 5.23 12.42 -54.62
CA MET A 1 6.31 12.90 -53.74
C MET A 1 5.73 13.23 -52.38
N ARG A 2 6.32 12.66 -51.31
CA ARG A 2 6.50 13.19 -49.93
C ARG A 2 5.45 14.21 -49.41
N LYS A 3 4.83 14.05 -48.23
CA LYS A 3 5.50 13.89 -46.93
C LYS A 3 4.54 13.27 -45.89
N LEU A 4 5.09 12.29 -45.17
CA LEU A 4 4.69 11.88 -43.83
C LEU A 4 4.73 13.10 -42.90
N ILE A 5 3.63 13.40 -42.20
CA ILE A 5 3.72 14.10 -40.92
C ILE A 5 2.96 13.25 -39.91
N LEU A 6 3.78 12.76 -38.99
CA LEU A 6 3.44 11.81 -37.95
C LEU A 6 2.23 12.27 -37.13
N ILE A 7 1.33 11.33 -36.92
CA ILE A 7 0.34 11.33 -35.84
C ILE A 7 1.14 11.36 -34.54
N GLY A 8 1.41 12.57 -34.05
CA GLY A 8 1.97 12.85 -32.74
C GLY A 8 0.95 12.47 -31.68
N SER A 9 0.81 11.17 -31.45
CA SER A 9 0.14 10.58 -30.31
C SER A 9 1.02 10.84 -29.08
N MET A 10 1.05 12.10 -28.64
CA MET A 10 1.53 12.47 -27.32
C MET A 10 0.44 12.10 -26.33
N ALA A 11 0.20 10.80 -26.20
CA ALA A 11 -0.44 10.24 -25.04
C ALA A 11 0.52 10.52 -23.88
N PHE A 12 0.32 11.65 -23.21
CA PHE A 12 0.85 11.90 -21.88
C PHE A 12 0.40 10.71 -21.04
N ILE A 13 1.32 9.78 -20.84
CA ILE A 13 1.16 8.68 -19.93
C ILE A 13 0.85 9.34 -18.59
N LEU A 14 -0.42 9.25 -18.18
CA LEU A 14 -0.90 9.53 -16.83
C LEU A 14 -0.33 8.49 -15.87
N ALA A 15 1.00 8.32 -15.88
CA ALA A 15 1.74 7.63 -14.86
C ALA A 15 1.87 8.61 -13.68
N GLY A 16 0.74 8.91 -13.05
CA GLY A 16 0.73 9.18 -11.63
C GLY A 16 1.10 7.88 -10.91
N CYS A 17 2.34 7.42 -11.09
CA CYS A 17 2.92 6.46 -10.17
C CYS A 17 2.86 7.17 -8.82
N ALA A 18 2.02 6.67 -7.91
CA ALA A 18 2.04 7.08 -6.52
C ALA A 18 3.49 6.90 -6.05
N GLN A 19 4.27 7.98 -6.11
CA GLN A 19 5.69 7.94 -5.82
C GLN A 19 5.76 7.55 -4.35
N GLU A 20 6.18 6.32 -4.09
CA GLU A 20 6.26 5.78 -2.73
C GLU A 20 7.04 6.78 -1.90
N ARG A 21 6.37 7.27 -0.85
CA ARG A 21 6.94 8.28 0.03
C ARG A 21 8.28 7.73 0.55
N PRO A 22 9.40 8.47 0.41
CA PRO A 22 10.70 7.94 0.80
C PRO A 22 10.69 7.59 2.29
N LEU A 23 11.20 6.42 2.65
CA LEU A 23 11.21 5.92 4.03
C LEU A 23 11.88 6.89 5.02
N THR A 24 12.84 7.68 4.53
CA THR A 24 13.53 8.72 5.29
C THR A 24 12.63 9.87 5.74
N SER A 25 11.47 10.06 5.11
CA SER A 25 10.51 11.13 5.43
C SER A 25 9.45 10.75 6.46
N TYR A 26 9.46 9.49 6.92
CA TYR A 26 8.62 9.05 8.04
C TYR A 26 9.30 9.44 9.35
N ASP A 27 8.52 9.94 10.30
CA ASP A 27 8.93 9.98 11.70
C ASP A 27 9.03 8.56 12.28
N ASP A 28 9.57 8.43 13.49
CA ASP A 28 9.82 7.11 14.07
C ASP A 28 8.51 6.35 14.36
N ALA A 29 7.47 7.05 14.82
CA ALA A 29 6.14 6.48 15.01
C ALA A 29 5.52 6.00 13.70
N GLY A 30 5.64 6.79 12.63
CA GLY A 30 5.20 6.42 11.29
C GLY A 30 5.97 5.24 10.72
N LEU A 31 7.28 5.16 10.95
CA LEU A 31 8.11 4.03 10.52
C LEU A 31 7.73 2.73 11.26
N CYS A 32 7.47 2.80 12.58
CA CYS A 32 6.96 1.68 13.38
C CYS A 32 5.56 1.24 12.90
N THR A 33 4.67 2.18 12.63
CA THR A 33 3.34 1.90 12.07
C THR A 33 3.44 1.22 10.69
N LEU A 34 4.32 1.73 9.81
CA LEU A 34 4.55 1.18 8.48
C LEU A 34 5.09 -0.26 8.53
N LYS A 35 6.01 -0.55 9.47
CA LYS A 35 6.47 -1.92 9.75
C LYS A 35 5.30 -2.82 10.13
N GLY A 36 4.43 -2.37 11.02
CA GLY A 36 3.22 -3.07 11.42
C GLY A 36 2.31 -3.38 10.23
N GLN A 37 2.00 -2.38 9.41
CA GLN A 37 1.17 -2.54 8.22
C GLN A 37 1.79 -3.53 7.22
N ALA A 38 3.10 -3.44 6.97
CA ALA A 38 3.80 -4.37 6.08
C ALA A 38 3.73 -5.81 6.59
N LEU A 39 3.83 -6.04 7.91
CA LEU A 39 3.59 -7.36 8.51
C LEU A 39 2.14 -7.82 8.32
N GLY A 40 1.16 -6.94 8.54
CA GLY A 40 -0.26 -7.27 8.43
C GLY A 40 -0.68 -7.61 7.00
N TYR A 41 -0.18 -6.88 6.00
CA TYR A 41 -0.41 -7.16 4.58
C TYR A 41 0.43 -8.33 4.03
N GLY A 42 1.39 -8.84 4.79
CA GLY A 42 2.35 -9.84 4.31
C GLY A 42 3.28 -9.30 3.21
N ASN A 43 3.56 -7.99 3.21
CA ASN A 43 4.44 -7.37 2.22
C ASN A 43 5.91 -7.63 2.54
N THR A 44 6.45 -8.71 1.97
CA THR A 44 7.84 -9.13 2.14
C THR A 44 8.84 -8.27 1.37
N GLU A 45 8.40 -7.51 0.38
CA GLU A 45 9.30 -6.71 -0.48
C GLU A 45 9.77 -5.43 0.22
N ILE A 46 8.89 -4.76 0.95
CA ILE A 46 9.22 -3.50 1.64
C ILE A 46 9.92 -3.74 2.99
N MET A 47 9.76 -4.92 3.58
CA MET A 47 10.29 -5.24 4.90
C MET A 47 11.81 -5.04 5.04
N PRO A 48 12.66 -5.50 4.10
CA PRO A 48 14.10 -5.26 4.16
C PRO A 48 14.45 -3.76 4.07
N LYS A 49 13.70 -2.98 3.29
CA LYS A 49 13.90 -1.53 3.15
C LYS A 49 13.58 -0.82 4.48
N ILE A 50 12.49 -1.21 5.14
CA ILE A 50 12.11 -0.70 6.47
C ILE A 50 13.18 -1.06 7.51
N GLN A 51 13.65 -2.30 7.53
CA GLN A 51 14.71 -2.74 8.46
C GLN A 51 16.02 -1.97 8.24
N ALA A 52 16.40 -1.72 6.98
CA ALA A 52 17.56 -0.91 6.64
C ALA A 52 17.41 0.53 7.15
N GLU A 53 16.22 1.12 7.07
CA GLU A 53 15.96 2.45 7.61
C GLU A 53 16.03 2.50 9.14
N PHE A 54 15.51 1.48 9.85
CA PHE A 54 15.70 1.34 11.29
C PHE A 54 17.19 1.24 11.66
N ALA A 55 17.96 0.42 10.94
CA ALA A 55 19.39 0.27 11.15
C ALA A 55 20.14 1.58 10.88
N ARG A 56 19.75 2.34 9.83
CA ARG A 56 20.32 3.64 9.49
C ARG A 56 20.09 4.67 10.61
N ARG A 57 18.94 4.64 11.28
CA ARG A 57 18.62 5.57 12.38
C ARG A 57 19.35 5.24 13.68
N SER A 58 19.73 3.98 13.89
CA SER A 58 20.45 3.45 15.07
C SER A 58 19.72 3.57 16.41
N SER A 59 18.97 4.65 16.64
CA SER A 59 18.09 4.87 17.79
C SER A 59 16.86 5.63 17.34
N LEU A 60 15.72 5.33 17.96
CA LEU A 60 14.47 6.06 17.73
C LEU A 60 14.33 7.17 18.78
N SER A 61 13.65 8.23 18.41
CA SER A 61 13.22 9.31 19.31
C SER A 61 12.07 8.90 20.25
N ILE A 62 11.45 7.75 20.00
CA ILE A 62 10.41 7.14 20.83
C ILE A 62 10.93 5.92 21.59
N SER A 63 10.24 5.52 22.65
CA SER A 63 10.58 4.29 23.38
C SER A 63 10.35 3.05 22.52
N GLN A 64 11.03 1.95 22.88
CA GLN A 64 10.80 0.67 22.22
C GLN A 64 9.35 0.19 22.42
N ASP A 65 8.79 0.39 23.62
CA ASP A 65 7.42 0.01 23.94
C ASP A 65 6.40 0.77 23.08
N ASP A 66 6.62 2.07 22.85
CA ASP A 66 5.77 2.87 21.96
C ASP A 66 5.88 2.39 20.51
N CYS A 67 7.10 2.08 20.05
CA CYS A 67 7.30 1.54 18.71
C CYS A 67 6.57 0.20 18.54
N ASP A 68 6.67 -0.70 19.53
CA ASP A 68 6.00 -2.00 19.50
C ASP A 68 4.47 -1.85 19.52
N LEU A 69 3.94 -0.88 20.26
CA LEU A 69 2.53 -0.51 20.22
C LEU A 69 2.09 -0.03 18.83
N TYR A 70 2.88 0.83 18.19
CA TYR A 70 2.60 1.30 16.84
C TYR A 70 2.67 0.18 15.80
N VAL A 71 3.65 -0.73 15.93
CA VAL A 71 3.75 -1.93 15.08
C VAL A 71 2.50 -2.79 15.23
N LYS A 72 2.09 -3.11 16.46
CA LYS A 72 0.90 -3.93 16.72
C LYS A 72 -0.37 -3.27 16.19
N THR A 73 -0.50 -1.97 16.38
CA THR A 73 -1.65 -1.20 15.89
C THR A 73 -1.70 -1.19 14.36
N GLY A 74 -0.58 -0.91 13.70
CA GLY A 74 -0.47 -0.92 12.24
C GLY A 74 -0.76 -2.30 11.64
N GLN A 75 -0.30 -3.37 12.28
CA GLN A 75 -0.59 -4.74 11.86
C GLN A 75 -2.09 -5.06 11.96
N GLN A 76 -2.71 -4.71 13.09
CA GLN A 76 -4.13 -4.94 13.30
C GLN A 76 -4.99 -4.15 12.30
N ASP A 77 -4.65 -2.88 12.05
CA ASP A 77 -5.35 -2.04 11.05
C ASP A 77 -5.27 -2.65 9.66
N ALA A 78 -4.07 -3.10 9.24
CA ALA A 78 -3.89 -3.77 7.95
C ALA A 78 -4.75 -5.03 7.82
N LEU A 79 -4.78 -5.88 8.86
CA LEU A 79 -5.61 -7.09 8.87
C LEU A 79 -7.12 -6.78 8.81
N VAL A 80 -7.58 -5.73 9.50
CA VAL A 80 -8.98 -5.28 9.43
C VAL A 80 -9.32 -4.78 8.03
N ARG A 81 -8.43 -4.00 7.41
CA ARG A 81 -8.61 -3.51 6.04
C ARG A 81 -8.69 -4.66 5.05
N MET A 82 -7.80 -5.64 5.13
CA MET A 82 -7.84 -6.84 4.28
C MET A 82 -9.18 -7.57 4.39
N LYS A 83 -9.63 -7.88 5.61
CA LYS A 83 -10.93 -8.53 5.83
C LYS A 83 -12.09 -7.71 5.28
N THR A 84 -12.05 -6.40 5.43
CA THR A 84 -13.09 -5.50 4.91
C THR A 84 -13.11 -5.51 3.39
N THR A 85 -11.94 -5.46 2.75
CA THR A 85 -11.81 -5.57 1.29
C THR A 85 -12.33 -6.91 0.79
N ASP A 86 -11.98 -8.01 1.43
CA ASP A 86 -12.47 -9.35 1.06
C ASP A 86 -14.00 -9.44 1.15
N ASN A 87 -14.59 -8.90 2.23
CA ASN A 87 -16.04 -8.84 2.39
C ASN A 87 -16.72 -8.03 1.28
N ILE A 88 -16.15 -6.87 0.92
CA ILE A 88 -16.68 -6.03 -0.17
C ILE A 88 -16.62 -6.78 -1.51
N ILE A 89 -15.51 -7.46 -1.79
CA ILE A 89 -15.35 -8.28 -3.00
C ILE A 89 -16.39 -9.39 -3.02
N GLN A 90 -16.60 -10.09 -1.91
CA GLN A 90 -17.60 -11.16 -1.82
C GLN A 90 -19.03 -10.65 -2.05
N GLN A 91 -19.41 -9.53 -1.42
CA GLN A 91 -20.73 -8.91 -1.61
C GLN A 91 -20.93 -8.42 -3.05
N SER A 92 -19.89 -7.85 -3.66
CA SER A 92 -19.90 -7.42 -5.06
C SER A 92 -20.15 -8.62 -6.00
N ASN A 93 -19.43 -9.74 -5.79
CA ASN A 93 -19.60 -10.95 -6.58
C ASN A 93 -21.01 -11.56 -6.44
N GLN A 94 -21.57 -11.57 -5.22
CA GLN A 94 -22.95 -12.03 -5.01
C GLN A 94 -23.96 -11.14 -5.75
N THR A 95 -23.79 -9.82 -5.69
CA THR A 95 -24.68 -8.86 -6.36
C THR A 95 -24.62 -9.02 -7.89
N GLN A 96 -23.42 -9.16 -8.46
CA GLN A 96 -23.24 -9.42 -9.89
C GLN A 96 -23.91 -10.74 -10.31
N THR A 97 -23.79 -11.78 -9.50
CA THR A 97 -24.43 -13.08 -9.76
C THR A 97 -25.96 -12.98 -9.72
N ILE A 98 -26.53 -12.29 -8.72
CA ILE A 98 -27.99 -12.09 -8.62
C ILE A 98 -28.52 -11.29 -9.81
N ASN A 99 -27.81 -10.24 -10.23
CA ASN A 99 -28.20 -9.44 -11.39
C ASN A 99 -28.13 -10.23 -12.69
N ALA A 100 -27.15 -11.13 -12.84
CA ALA A 100 -27.06 -12.02 -13.99
C ALA A 100 -28.22 -13.03 -14.04
N ILE A 101 -28.67 -13.56 -12.89
CA ILE A 101 -29.84 -14.47 -12.83
C ILE A 101 -31.15 -13.75 -13.16
N LYS A 102 -31.34 -12.52 -12.69
CA LYS A 102 -32.57 -11.73 -12.97
C LYS A 102 -32.67 -11.20 -14.40
N ALA A 103 -31.57 -11.20 -15.15
CA ALA A 103 -31.53 -10.77 -16.55
C ALA A 103 -31.89 -11.88 -17.56
N TYR A 104 -32.05 -13.13 -17.09
CA TYR A 104 -32.62 -14.26 -17.83
C TYR A 104 -34.09 -14.45 -17.49
#